data_AF-A0A076F916-F1
#
_entry.id   AF-A0A076F916-F1
#
_cell.length_a   1.000
_cell.length_b   1.000
_cell.length_c   1.000
_cell.angle_alpha   90.00
_cell.angle_beta   90.00
_cell.angle_gamma   90.00
#
_symmetry.space_group_name_H-M   'P 1'
#
loop_
_entity.id
_entity.type
_entity.pdbx_description
1 polymer ?
#
loop_
_entity_poly.entity_id
_entity_poly.type
_entity_poly.pdbx_seq_one_letter_code
_entity_poly.pdbx_strand_id
1 'polypeptide(L)'
;MAKVKVDFVKIDEARFVEVCRLYFMWKDLNNSIKSWTSRGINIPDVISEQMVCFALNLLWNKGSKGGDATDENGALIEIKATSNYNSDLSSFSPDTKFDRLLFFRLDMQHNFADIYDIGFDGNSFKTLKVNNTQTVADHQAMGRRPRLQLIQIIDKFGIKPLCRIDIVGRNIIK
;
A
#
# COMPACT_ATOMS: atom_id res chain seq x y z
N MET A 1 3.62 8.02 30.59
CA MET A 1 3.77 8.23 29.13
C MET A 1 2.45 8.77 28.60
N ALA A 2 2.43 9.92 27.93
CA ALA A 2 1.22 10.41 27.30
C ALA A 2 0.79 9.40 26.22
N LYS A 3 -0.45 8.90 26.27
CA LYS A 3 -1.03 8.13 25.17
C LYS A 3 -0.96 9.01 23.93
N VAL A 4 -0.26 8.55 22.89
CA VAL A 4 -0.27 9.20 21.58
C VAL A 4 -1.73 9.33 21.16
N LYS A 5 -2.19 10.57 20.99
CA LYS A 5 -3.54 10.87 20.51
C LYS A 5 -3.57 10.37 19.07
N VAL A 6 -4.35 9.32 18.83
CA VAL A 6 -4.48 8.75 17.49
C VAL A 6 -5.38 9.69 16.70
N ASP A 7 -4.82 10.33 15.69
CA ASP A 7 -5.59 11.17 14.78
C ASP A 7 -6.01 10.30 13.59
N PHE A 8 -7.22 9.74 13.67
CA PHE A 8 -7.86 9.15 12.50
C PHE A 8 -8.25 10.25 11.54
N VAL A 9 -7.82 10.14 10.28
CA VAL A 9 -8.11 11.15 9.27
C VAL A 9 -9.01 10.54 8.21
N LYS A 10 -10.23 11.05 8.12
CA LYS A 10 -11.07 10.83 6.93
C LYS A 10 -10.49 11.65 5.78
N ILE A 11 -10.27 11.00 4.64
CA ILE A 11 -9.84 11.68 3.42
C ILE A 11 -11.11 12.16 2.72
N ASP A 12 -11.28 13.48 2.65
CA ASP A 12 -12.37 14.10 1.89
C ASP A 12 -11.94 14.35 0.44
N GLU A 13 -12.87 14.86 -0.37
CA GLU A 13 -12.64 15.13 -1.78
C GLU A 13 -11.53 16.17 -2.01
N ALA A 14 -11.49 17.24 -1.22
CA ALA A 14 -10.46 18.27 -1.32
C ALA A 14 -9.05 17.68 -1.08
N ARG A 15 -8.92 16.82 -0.07
CA ARG A 15 -7.67 16.13 0.23
C ARG A 15 -7.31 15.09 -0.81
N PHE A 16 -8.28 14.38 -1.37
CA PHE A 16 -8.05 13.45 -2.47
C PHE A 16 -7.54 14.16 -3.73
N VAL A 17 -8.14 15.30 -4.09
CA VAL A 17 -7.66 16.17 -5.19
C VAL A 17 -6.22 16.60 -4.95
N GLU A 18 -5.88 17.02 -3.73
CA GLU A 18 -4.52 17.42 -3.37
C GLU A 18 -3.53 16.24 -3.45
N VAL A 19 -3.93 15.05 -3.00
CA VAL A 19 -3.08 13.86 -3.11
C VAL A 19 -2.86 13.44 -4.57
N CYS A 20 -3.85 13.61 -5.45
CA CYS A 20 -3.67 13.45 -6.90
C CYS A 20 -2.66 14.46 -7.45
N ARG A 21 -2.66 15.71 -6.96
CA ARG A 21 -1.66 16.73 -7.34
C ARG A 21 -0.26 16.33 -6.87
N LEU A 22 -0.12 15.85 -5.63
CA LEU A 22 1.15 15.36 -5.07
C LEU A 22 1.72 14.17 -5.86
N TYR A 23 0.85 13.28 -6.36
CA TYR A 23 1.27 12.20 -7.27
C TYR A 23 2.00 12.74 -8.50
N PHE A 24 1.47 13.77 -9.17
CA PHE A 24 2.13 14.32 -10.36
C PHE A 24 3.47 14.98 -10.02
N MET A 25 3.57 15.70 -8.91
CA MET A 25 4.85 16.25 -8.45
C MET A 25 5.89 15.16 -8.18
N TRP A 26 5.48 14.08 -7.51
CA TRP A 26 6.36 12.94 -7.27
C TRP A 26 6.74 12.24 -8.59
N LYS A 27 5.78 12.06 -9.52
CA LYS A 27 6.03 11.44 -10.82
C LYS A 27 7.07 12.23 -11.61
N ASP A 28 6.95 13.54 -11.64
CA ASP A 28 7.91 14.42 -12.32
C ASP A 28 9.30 14.29 -11.70
N LEU A 29 9.40 14.37 -10.37
CA LEU A 29 10.67 14.18 -9.66
C LEU A 29 11.28 12.80 -9.94
N ASN A 30 10.47 11.73 -9.89
CA ASN A 30 10.91 10.37 -10.16
C ASN A 30 11.43 10.22 -11.59
N ASN A 31 10.72 10.76 -12.58
CA ASN A 31 11.15 10.75 -13.98
C ASN A 31 12.45 11.53 -14.18
N SER A 32 12.58 12.71 -13.54
CA SER A 32 13.83 13.46 -13.57
C SER A 32 14.97 12.65 -12.97
N ILE A 33 14.81 11.99 -11.81
CA ILE A 33 15.88 11.18 -11.21
C ILE A 33 16.26 9.98 -12.08
N LYS A 34 15.27 9.35 -12.73
CA LYS A 34 15.51 8.23 -13.65
C LYS A 34 16.25 8.62 -14.93
N SER A 35 16.37 9.91 -15.25
CA SER A 35 17.26 10.34 -16.34
C SER A 35 18.74 10.33 -15.93
N TRP A 36 19.04 10.29 -14.63
CA TRP A 36 20.41 10.27 -14.09
C TRP A 36 20.82 8.91 -13.55
N THR A 37 19.85 8.06 -13.19
CA THR A 37 20.10 6.75 -12.60
C THR A 37 19.14 5.71 -13.15
N SER A 38 19.50 4.42 -13.07
CA SER A 38 18.60 3.34 -13.48
C SER A 38 17.45 3.08 -12.49
N ARG A 39 17.48 3.68 -11.29
CA ARG A 39 16.50 3.44 -10.23
C ARG A 39 15.61 4.67 -10.04
N GLY A 40 14.32 4.42 -9.87
CA GLY A 40 13.36 5.44 -9.44
C GLY A 40 13.27 5.57 -7.92
N ILE A 41 12.51 6.57 -7.50
CA ILE A 41 11.99 6.67 -6.13
C ILE A 41 10.70 5.87 -6.05
N ASN A 42 10.51 5.12 -4.97
CA ASN A 42 9.21 4.54 -4.66
C ASN A 42 8.14 5.63 -4.46
N ILE A 43 6.88 5.27 -4.71
CA ILE A 43 5.77 6.16 -4.36
C ILE A 43 5.76 6.37 -2.84
N PRO A 44 5.67 7.62 -2.36
CA PRO A 44 5.52 7.91 -0.94
C PRO A 44 4.23 7.30 -0.39
N ASP A 45 4.34 6.66 0.78
CA ASP A 45 3.22 6.02 1.47
C ASP A 45 2.07 7.00 1.69
N VAL A 46 2.38 8.26 2.07
CA VAL A 46 1.39 9.33 2.23
C VAL A 46 0.53 9.59 0.98
N ILE A 47 1.03 9.30 -0.22
CA ILE A 47 0.27 9.44 -1.47
C ILE A 47 -0.61 8.20 -1.65
N SER A 48 -0.04 7.00 -1.64
CA SER A 48 -0.78 5.76 -1.89
C SER A 48 -1.81 5.45 -0.79
N GLU A 49 -1.46 5.60 0.48
CA GLU A 49 -2.35 5.30 1.60
C GLU A 49 -3.59 6.20 1.60
N GLN A 50 -3.41 7.51 1.38
CA GLN A 50 -4.54 8.44 1.34
C GLN A 50 -5.46 8.18 0.13
N MET A 51 -4.89 7.82 -1.03
CA MET A 51 -5.68 7.41 -2.19
C MET A 51 -6.50 6.15 -1.92
N VAL A 52 -5.90 5.12 -1.29
CA VAL A 52 -6.59 3.90 -0.88
C VAL A 52 -7.69 4.21 0.15
N CYS A 53 -7.40 5.04 1.15
CA CYS A 53 -8.37 5.42 2.17
C CYS A 53 -9.58 6.15 1.57
N PHE A 54 -9.36 7.05 0.63
CA PHE A 54 -10.46 7.70 -0.09
C PHE A 54 -11.28 6.70 -0.91
N ALA A 55 -10.60 5.87 -1.71
CA ALA A 55 -11.24 4.94 -2.64
C ALA A 55 -12.13 3.89 -1.95
N LEU A 56 -11.74 3.48 -0.73
CA LEU A 56 -12.42 2.43 0.03
C LEU A 56 -13.13 2.94 1.30
N ASN A 57 -13.25 4.27 1.47
CA ASN A 57 -13.85 4.92 2.64
C ASN A 57 -13.25 4.43 3.99
N LEU A 58 -11.92 4.41 4.08
CA LEU A 58 -11.18 4.06 5.27
C LEU A 58 -10.71 5.31 6.02
N LEU A 59 -10.40 5.14 7.31
CA LEU A 59 -9.74 6.16 8.11
C LEU A 59 -8.23 5.96 8.04
N TRP A 60 -7.50 6.98 7.60
CA TRP A 60 -6.04 6.95 7.57
C TRP A 60 -5.49 7.11 8.99
N ASN A 61 -4.57 6.23 9.40
CA ASN A 61 -4.00 6.24 10.74
C ASN A 61 -2.78 7.20 10.80
N LYS A 62 -2.93 8.40 11.37
CA LYS A 62 -1.77 9.23 11.71
C LYS A 62 -1.29 8.91 13.13
N GLY A 63 -0.16 8.23 13.27
CA GLY A 63 0.53 8.07 14.55
C GLY A 63 1.04 6.66 14.80
N SER A 64 1.13 6.29 16.08
CA SER A 64 1.74 5.02 16.54
C SER A 64 0.75 3.87 16.67
N LYS A 65 -0.45 3.95 16.08
CA LYS A 65 -1.39 2.82 16.02
C LYS A 65 -0.88 1.84 14.96
N GLY A 66 -1.07 0.54 15.18
CA GLY A 66 -0.74 -0.46 14.17
C GLY A 66 -1.63 -0.33 12.92
N GLY A 67 -1.10 -0.71 11.77
CA GLY A 67 -1.74 -0.60 10.46
C GLY A 67 -1.76 0.83 9.92
N ASP A 68 -1.83 0.95 8.59
CA ASP A 68 -1.82 2.21 7.85
C ASP A 68 -3.21 2.85 7.80
N ALA A 69 -4.27 2.04 7.88
CA ALA A 69 -5.65 2.50 7.94
C ALA A 69 -6.52 1.67 8.90
N THR A 70 -7.73 2.15 9.17
CA THR A 70 -8.76 1.44 9.94
C THR A 70 -10.11 1.54 9.20
N ASP A 71 -10.86 0.44 9.10
CA ASP A 71 -12.25 0.50 8.59
C ASP A 71 -13.27 0.91 9.67
N GLU A 72 -14.54 1.02 9.28
CA GLU A 72 -15.63 1.40 10.19
C GLU A 72 -15.88 0.38 11.31
N ASN A 73 -15.48 -0.88 11.12
CA ASN A 73 -15.59 -1.95 12.12
C ASN A 73 -14.36 -2.01 13.04
N GLY A 74 -13.36 -1.17 12.81
CA GLY A 74 -12.13 -1.12 13.59
C GLY A 74 -11.03 -2.06 13.11
N ALA A 75 -11.21 -2.74 11.97
CA ALA A 75 -10.19 -3.65 11.43
C ALA A 75 -8.95 -2.85 10.99
N LEU A 76 -7.77 -3.33 11.37
CA LEU A 76 -6.48 -2.74 11.01
C LEU A 76 -6.10 -3.15 9.59
N ILE A 77 -5.70 -2.19 8.79
CA ILE A 77 -5.38 -2.39 7.39
C ILE A 77 -3.93 -2.04 7.15
N GLU A 78 -3.17 -2.99 6.60
CA GLU A 78 -1.84 -2.73 6.04
C GLU A 78 -1.99 -2.42 4.56
N ILE A 79 -1.33 -1.37 4.09
CA ILE A 79 -1.31 -0.94 2.71
C ILE A 79 0.13 -1.07 2.19
N LYS A 80 0.30 -1.76 1.07
CA LYS A 80 1.56 -1.75 0.33
C LYS A 80 1.34 -1.13 -1.03
N ALA A 81 2.36 -0.46 -1.54
CA ALA A 81 2.30 0.22 -2.81
C ALA A 81 3.53 -0.07 -3.65
N THR A 82 3.34 -0.14 -4.97
CA THR A 82 4.42 -0.18 -5.95
C THR A 82 4.16 0.83 -7.05
N SER A 83 5.23 1.44 -7.55
CA SER A 83 5.26 2.27 -8.76
C SER A 83 5.73 1.50 -10.01
N ASN A 84 6.11 0.24 -9.83
CA ASN A 84 6.46 -0.66 -10.91
C ASN A 84 5.30 -1.64 -11.13
N TYR A 85 4.69 -1.57 -12.30
CA TYR A 85 3.49 -2.33 -12.60
C TYR A 85 3.73 -3.84 -12.68
N ASN A 86 4.93 -4.29 -13.04
CA ASN A 86 5.19 -5.70 -13.35
C ASN A 86 5.99 -6.45 -12.27
N SER A 87 6.49 -5.74 -11.27
CA SER A 87 7.25 -6.35 -10.18
C SER A 87 7.22 -5.49 -8.93
N ASP A 88 7.20 -6.13 -7.77
CA ASP A 88 7.29 -5.48 -6.47
C ASP A 88 8.20 -6.28 -5.53
N LEU A 89 8.62 -5.63 -4.44
CA LEU A 89 9.25 -6.30 -3.31
C LEU A 89 8.78 -5.63 -2.03
N SER A 90 7.54 -5.89 -1.70
CA SER A 90 6.85 -5.31 -0.55
C SER A 90 7.52 -5.75 0.75
N SER A 91 7.99 -4.79 1.54
CA SER A 91 8.67 -5.01 2.81
C SER A 91 7.72 -4.74 3.97
N PHE A 92 7.72 -5.64 4.95
CA PHE A 92 6.89 -5.54 6.15
C PHE A 92 7.78 -5.45 7.39
N SER A 93 7.31 -4.79 8.44
CA SER A 93 8.03 -4.74 9.71
C SER A 93 7.96 -6.11 10.42
N PRO A 94 8.96 -6.48 11.24
CA PRO A 94 8.96 -7.77 11.93
C PRO A 94 7.77 -7.93 12.87
N ASP A 95 7.23 -6.82 13.37
CA ASP A 95 6.13 -6.70 14.32
C ASP A 95 4.80 -6.26 13.68
N THR A 96 4.72 -6.21 12.34
CA THR A 96 3.50 -5.84 11.60
C THR A 96 2.30 -6.68 12.06
N LYS A 97 1.18 -6.01 12.34
CA LYS A 97 -0.12 -6.61 12.69
C LYS A 97 -1.22 -5.88 11.92
N PHE A 98 -2.02 -6.64 11.20
CA PHE A 98 -3.17 -6.18 10.45
C PHE A 98 -4.21 -7.29 10.35
N ASP A 99 -5.44 -6.90 10.08
CA ASP A 99 -6.57 -7.79 9.78
C ASP A 99 -6.75 -7.94 8.26
N ARG A 100 -6.35 -6.93 7.48
CA ARG A 100 -6.41 -6.97 6.00
C ARG A 100 -5.16 -6.39 5.36
N LEU A 101 -4.72 -7.00 4.27
CA LEU A 101 -3.62 -6.51 3.42
C LEU A 101 -4.16 -5.99 2.09
N LEU A 102 -4.01 -4.69 1.88
CA LEU A 102 -4.34 -4.03 0.62
C LEU A 102 -3.07 -3.73 -0.19
N PHE A 103 -3.21 -3.76 -1.52
CA PHE A 103 -2.12 -3.44 -2.43
C PHE A 103 -2.52 -2.40 -3.47
N PHE A 104 -1.75 -1.33 -3.54
CA PHE A 104 -1.84 -0.24 -4.51
C PHE A 104 -0.84 -0.50 -5.65
N ARG A 105 -1.34 -0.98 -6.79
CA ARG A 105 -0.53 -1.26 -7.98
C ARG A 105 -0.65 -0.10 -8.95
N LEU A 106 0.33 0.79 -8.95
CA LEU A 106 0.36 1.96 -9.81
C LEU A 106 0.85 1.62 -11.22
N ASP A 107 0.04 1.97 -12.21
CA ASP A 107 0.45 2.13 -13.60
C ASP A 107 0.87 3.59 -13.83
N MET A 108 2.18 3.84 -13.70
CA MET A 108 2.74 5.18 -13.93
C MET A 108 2.59 5.67 -15.37
N GLN A 109 2.51 4.76 -16.34
CA GLN A 109 2.42 5.13 -17.75
C GLN A 109 1.05 5.72 -18.06
N HIS A 110 0.00 5.08 -17.55
CA HIS A 110 -1.38 5.47 -17.81
C HIS A 110 -2.02 6.31 -16.70
N ASN A 111 -1.32 6.51 -15.57
CA ASN A 111 -1.82 7.22 -14.38
C ASN A 111 -3.06 6.57 -13.74
N PHE A 112 -3.11 5.24 -13.80
CA PHE A 112 -4.11 4.45 -13.09
C PHE A 112 -3.48 3.76 -11.90
N ALA A 113 -4.27 3.53 -10.85
CA ALA A 113 -3.87 2.63 -9.77
C ALA A 113 -4.96 1.61 -9.48
N ASP A 114 -4.62 0.34 -9.56
CA ASP A 114 -5.50 -0.76 -9.17
C ASP A 114 -5.33 -1.03 -7.67
N ILE A 115 -6.43 -1.13 -6.93
CA ILE A 115 -6.43 -1.48 -5.52
C ILE A 115 -6.90 -2.91 -5.37
N TYR A 116 -6.08 -3.75 -4.75
CA TYR A 116 -6.38 -5.15 -4.48
C TYR A 116 -6.57 -5.38 -2.99
N ASP A 117 -7.51 -6.25 -2.62
CA ASP A 117 -7.46 -6.98 -1.36
C ASP A 117 -6.74 -8.30 -1.62
N ILE A 118 -5.63 -8.54 -0.93
CA ILE A 118 -4.84 -9.75 -1.14
C ILE A 118 -5.50 -10.96 -0.46
N GLY A 119 -6.45 -10.74 0.45
CA GLY A 119 -7.15 -11.80 1.16
C GLY A 119 -6.33 -12.46 2.27
N PHE A 120 -5.30 -11.77 2.78
CA PHE A 120 -4.53 -12.21 3.93
C PHE A 120 -4.79 -11.32 5.15
N ASP A 121 -4.93 -11.98 6.29
CA ASP A 121 -4.84 -11.42 7.63
C ASP A 121 -3.44 -11.69 8.23
N GLY A 122 -3.15 -11.15 9.41
CA GLY A 122 -1.86 -11.35 10.07
C GLY A 122 -1.50 -12.81 10.39
N ASN A 123 -2.45 -13.75 10.39
CA ASN A 123 -2.20 -15.17 10.66
C ASN A 123 -1.86 -15.94 9.39
N SER A 124 -2.70 -15.84 8.36
CA SER A 124 -2.47 -16.42 7.04
C SER A 124 -1.21 -15.83 6.38
N PHE A 125 -0.96 -14.53 6.58
CA PHE A 125 0.27 -13.85 6.13
C PHE A 125 1.55 -14.51 6.64
N LYS A 126 1.59 -14.94 7.91
CA LYS A 126 2.76 -15.58 8.53
C LYS A 126 3.16 -16.90 7.86
N THR A 127 2.22 -17.57 7.20
CA THR A 127 2.44 -18.85 6.52
C THR A 127 3.09 -18.70 5.14
N LEU A 128 3.12 -17.48 4.59
CA LEU A 128 3.68 -17.22 3.27
C LEU A 128 5.18 -17.45 3.25
N LYS A 129 5.67 -18.05 2.17
CA LYS A 129 7.11 -18.25 1.95
C LYS A 129 7.75 -16.95 1.47
N VAL A 130 8.81 -16.52 2.14
CA VAL A 130 9.68 -15.42 1.67
C VAL A 130 10.78 -15.94 0.74
N ASN A 131 11.16 -17.21 0.88
CA ASN A 131 12.05 -17.95 -0.01
C ASN A 131 11.75 -19.45 0.11
N ASN A 132 12.56 -20.31 -0.52
CA ASN A 132 12.32 -21.75 -0.54
C ASN A 132 12.32 -22.42 0.85
N THR A 133 13.06 -21.86 1.81
CA THR A 133 13.34 -22.46 3.12
C THR A 133 12.66 -21.74 4.29
N GLN A 134 12.22 -20.50 4.10
CA GLN A 134 11.74 -19.65 5.18
C GLN A 134 10.37 -19.04 4.86
N THR A 135 9.57 -18.92 5.91
CA THR A 135 8.29 -18.22 5.93
C THR A 135 8.44 -16.79 6.43
N VAL A 136 7.36 -16.02 6.32
CA VAL A 136 7.20 -14.72 6.97
C VAL A 136 7.43 -14.86 8.48
N ALA A 137 6.83 -15.87 9.12
CA ALA A 137 6.99 -16.11 10.55
C ALA A 137 8.46 -16.31 10.95
N ASP A 138 9.23 -17.05 10.15
CA ASP A 138 10.66 -17.27 10.40
C ASP A 138 11.44 -15.95 10.35
N HIS A 139 11.17 -15.10 9.35
CA HIS A 139 11.82 -13.78 9.28
C HIS A 139 11.44 -12.90 10.46
N GLN A 140 10.16 -12.87 10.85
CA GLN A 140 9.69 -12.11 12.00
C GLN A 140 10.36 -12.57 13.31
N ALA A 141 10.48 -13.89 13.53
CA ALA A 141 11.15 -14.46 14.70
C ALA A 141 12.64 -14.08 14.79
N MET A 142 13.29 -13.85 13.65
CA MET A 142 14.67 -13.36 13.56
C MET A 142 14.80 -11.83 13.66
N GLY A 143 13.70 -11.10 13.90
CA GLY A 143 13.68 -9.63 13.86
C GLY A 143 13.93 -9.05 12.48
N ARG A 144 13.78 -9.85 11.41
CA ARG A 144 13.99 -9.43 10.02
C ARG A 144 12.69 -8.98 9.40
N ARG A 145 12.79 -8.03 8.47
CA ARG A 145 11.67 -7.61 7.62
C ARG A 145 11.40 -8.67 6.54
N PRO A 146 10.25 -9.37 6.57
CA PRO A 146 9.88 -10.24 5.48
C PRO A 146 9.59 -9.39 4.23
N ARG A 147 9.96 -9.93 3.07
CA ARG A 147 9.76 -9.30 1.77
C ARG A 147 9.03 -10.26 0.84
N LEU A 148 7.97 -9.79 0.21
CA LEU A 148 7.11 -10.59 -0.67
C LEU A 148 6.89 -9.87 -2.01
N GLN A 149 6.60 -10.64 -3.05
CA GLN A 149 6.18 -10.15 -4.36
C GLN A 149 4.66 -10.29 -4.44
N LEU A 150 3.93 -9.25 -4.04
CA LEU A 150 2.46 -9.28 -4.00
C LEU A 150 1.85 -9.39 -5.40
N ILE A 151 2.52 -8.86 -6.43
CA ILE A 151 2.08 -9.02 -7.83
C ILE A 151 2.07 -10.51 -8.21
N GLN A 152 3.08 -11.28 -7.82
CA GLN A 152 3.10 -12.72 -8.13
C GLN A 152 1.97 -13.48 -7.44
N ILE A 153 1.58 -13.05 -6.23
CA ILE A 153 0.44 -13.62 -5.51
C ILE A 153 -0.86 -13.29 -6.26
N ILE A 154 -1.07 -12.02 -6.63
CA ILE A 154 -2.23 -11.57 -7.41
C ILE A 154 -2.35 -12.39 -8.69
N ASP A 155 -1.27 -12.49 -9.46
CA ASP A 155 -1.27 -13.16 -10.76
C ASP A 155 -1.50 -14.68 -10.60
N LYS A 156 -0.86 -15.31 -9.60
CA LYS A 156 -1.01 -16.75 -9.31
C LYS A 156 -2.44 -17.13 -8.93
N PHE A 157 -3.10 -16.30 -8.14
CA PHE A 157 -4.46 -16.58 -7.65
C PHE A 157 -5.55 -15.89 -8.48
N GLY A 158 -5.19 -15.14 -9.51
CA GLY A 158 -6.13 -14.43 -10.37
C GLY A 158 -6.96 -13.37 -9.63
N ILE A 159 -6.39 -12.75 -8.59
CA ILE A 159 -7.07 -11.77 -7.74
C ILE A 159 -7.46 -10.56 -8.59
N LYS A 160 -8.73 -10.15 -8.52
CA LYS A 160 -9.24 -8.98 -9.23
C LYS A 160 -9.11 -7.73 -8.35
N PRO A 161 -8.88 -6.54 -8.96
CA PRO A 161 -8.90 -5.31 -8.20
C PRO A 161 -10.31 -5.05 -7.65
N LEU A 162 -10.38 -4.47 -6.45
CA LEU A 162 -11.61 -3.95 -5.85
C LEU A 162 -12.13 -2.74 -6.62
N CYS A 163 -11.21 -1.90 -7.07
CA CYS A 163 -11.48 -0.70 -7.87
C CYS A 163 -10.19 -0.22 -8.52
N ARG A 164 -10.34 0.73 -9.45
CA ARG A 164 -9.27 1.47 -10.10
C ARG A 164 -9.43 2.96 -9.84
N ILE A 165 -8.34 3.64 -9.54
CA ILE A 165 -8.26 5.10 -9.47
C ILE A 165 -7.79 5.62 -10.81
N ASP A 166 -8.57 6.51 -11.43
CA ASP A 166 -8.09 7.41 -12.47
C ASP A 166 -7.55 8.68 -11.80
N ILE A 167 -6.23 8.82 -11.78
CA ILE A 167 -5.57 9.93 -11.07
C ILE A 167 -5.69 11.24 -11.85
N VAL A 168 -5.84 11.16 -13.18
CA VAL A 168 -6.05 12.34 -14.04
C VAL A 168 -7.48 12.84 -13.90
N GLY A 169 -8.44 11.93 -14.07
CA GLY A 169 -9.88 12.20 -13.93
C GLY A 169 -10.34 12.45 -12.49
N ARG A 170 -9.51 12.04 -11.51
CA ARG A 170 -9.78 12.16 -10.06
C ARG A 170 -11.06 11.44 -9.67
N ASN A 171 -11.24 10.22 -10.17
CA ASN A 171 -12.41 9.41 -9.92
C ASN A 171 -12.06 7.94 -9.66
N ILE A 172 -12.99 7.25 -9.02
CA ILE A 172 -12.90 5.82 -8.69
C ILE A 172 -13.79 5.04 -9.66
N ILE A 173 -13.20 4.07 -10.35
CA ILE A 173 -13.86 3.15 -11.26
C ILE A 173 -14.04 1.82 -10.51
N LYS A 174 -15.27 1.36 -10.38
CA LYS A 174 -15.62 0.09 -9.72
C LYS A 174 -15.80 -1.02 -10.74
#